data_AF-A0A151QXQ6-F1
#
_entry.id   AF-A0A151QXQ6-F1
#
_cell.length_a   1.000
_cell.length_b   1.000
_cell.length_c   1.000
_cell.angle_alpha   90.00
_cell.angle_beta   90.00
_cell.angle_gamma   90.00
#
_symmetry.space_group_name_H-M   'P 1'
#
loop_
_entity.id
_entity.type
_entity.pdbx_description
1 polymer ?
#
loop_
_entity_poly.entity_id
_entity_poly.type
_entity_poly.pdbx_seq_one_letter_code
_entity_poly.pdbx_strand_id
1 'polypeptide(L)'
;MFCSSLLSRFMHSPSLTHFGVGKRVLRYLKGTADFGIWYSKSDGKVEGFVDSDWAGSIDDSKSTTGYVFSLGSGVFSWNSKKQDVVAQSSAEAEYVAAAAASNQAIWVRKVLTDLSHVQMEPTVLWCDNKSAISIAKNPIQHGRTKHINVKFHAIREAEKNGDVQLMYCRSEEQLADILTKALPSAKFNELRSKLGVLKKSFKEEC
;
A
#
# COMPACT_ATOMS: atom_id res chain seq x y z
N MET A 1 -3.67 10.82 0.41
CA MET A 1 -2.34 10.22 0.26
C MET A 1 -1.97 10.05 -1.21
N PHE A 2 -2.77 9.33 -2.00
CA PHE A 2 -2.62 9.36 -3.47
C PHE A 2 -2.70 10.78 -4.05
N CYS A 3 -3.77 11.52 -3.74
CA CYS A 3 -3.95 12.88 -4.27
C CYS A 3 -2.81 13.84 -3.89
N SER A 4 -2.22 13.71 -2.71
CA SER A 4 -1.07 14.55 -2.29
C SER A 4 0.19 14.19 -3.08
N SER A 5 0.46 12.89 -3.28
CA SER A 5 1.55 12.38 -4.13
C SER A 5 1.39 12.76 -5.60
N LEU A 6 0.14 12.87 -6.08
CA LEU A 6 -0.16 13.35 -7.43
C LEU A 6 0.10 14.86 -7.54
N LEU A 7 -0.49 15.66 -6.64
CA LEU A 7 -0.38 17.13 -6.68
C LEU A 7 1.07 17.61 -6.53
N SER A 8 1.89 16.94 -5.73
CA SER A 8 3.29 17.32 -5.53
C SER A 8 4.11 17.29 -6.82
N ARG A 9 3.73 16.45 -7.79
CA ARG A 9 4.41 16.33 -9.10
C ARG A 9 4.28 17.61 -9.94
N PHE A 10 3.20 18.36 -9.74
CA PHE A 10 2.85 19.54 -10.52
C PHE A 10 3.06 20.86 -9.78
N MET A 11 3.76 20.84 -8.63
CA MET A 11 3.99 22.05 -7.83
C MET A 11 4.78 23.13 -8.59
N HIS A 12 5.63 22.75 -9.55
CA HIS A 12 6.41 23.69 -10.35
C HIS A 12 5.56 24.46 -11.38
N SER A 13 4.43 23.87 -11.82
CA SER A 13 3.53 24.46 -12.84
C SER A 13 2.10 23.88 -12.69
N PRO A 14 1.33 24.33 -11.68
CA PRO A 14 -0.01 23.82 -11.43
C PRO A 14 -1.03 24.38 -12.43
N SER A 15 -2.00 23.55 -12.85
CA SER A 15 -3.11 23.93 -13.73
C SER A 15 -4.39 24.21 -12.93
N LEU A 16 -5.42 24.75 -13.58
CA LEU A 16 -6.75 24.91 -12.96
C LEU A 16 -7.34 23.56 -12.50
N THR A 17 -7.03 22.47 -13.22
CA THR A 17 -7.40 21.11 -12.81
C THR A 17 -6.72 20.73 -11.49
N HIS A 18 -5.40 20.98 -11.37
CA HIS A 18 -4.67 20.73 -10.12
C HIS A 18 -5.23 21.56 -8.96
N PHE A 19 -5.58 22.82 -9.21
CA PHE A 19 -6.24 23.67 -8.21
C PHE A 19 -7.60 23.11 -7.77
N GLY A 20 -8.41 22.61 -8.71
CA GLY A 20 -9.67 21.93 -8.42
C GLY A 20 -9.51 20.71 -7.51
N VAL A 21 -8.51 19.87 -7.80
CA VAL A 21 -8.16 18.70 -6.97
C VAL A 21 -7.66 19.15 -5.59
N GLY A 22 -6.80 20.17 -5.50
CA GLY A 22 -6.34 20.74 -4.23
C GLY A 22 -7.48 21.22 -3.36
N LYS A 23 -8.46 21.96 -3.92
CA LYS A 23 -9.68 22.35 -3.19
C LYS A 23 -10.49 21.17 -2.68
N ARG A 24 -10.54 20.05 -3.42
CA ARG A 24 -11.22 18.83 -2.99
C ARG A 24 -10.52 18.20 -1.78
N VAL A 25 -9.19 18.19 -1.77
CA VAL A 25 -8.39 17.74 -0.61
C VAL A 25 -8.67 18.61 0.61
N LEU A 26 -8.65 19.94 0.47
CA LEU A 26 -8.94 20.86 1.58
C LEU A 26 -10.37 20.69 2.13
N ARG A 27 -11.37 20.50 1.27
CA ARG A 27 -12.75 20.21 1.70
C ARG A 27 -12.85 18.88 2.46
N TYR A 28 -12.14 17.85 2.01
CA TYR A 28 -12.07 16.58 2.72
C TYR A 28 -11.47 16.77 4.12
N LEU A 29 -10.30 17.41 4.21
CA LEU A 29 -9.64 17.68 5.50
C LEU A 29 -10.54 18.47 6.46
N LYS A 30 -11.23 19.50 5.96
CA LYS A 30 -12.20 20.27 6.76
C LYS A 30 -13.38 19.42 7.21
N GLY A 31 -13.92 18.56 6.34
CA GLY A 31 -15.07 17.71 6.62
C GLY A 31 -14.77 16.49 7.48
N THR A 32 -13.49 16.13 7.64
CA THR A 32 -13.03 14.98 8.43
C THR A 32 -12.09 15.37 9.56
N ALA A 33 -12.20 16.59 10.09
CA ALA A 33 -11.33 17.08 11.16
C ALA A 33 -11.46 16.28 12.47
N ASP A 34 -12.62 15.66 12.68
CA ASP A 34 -12.97 14.80 13.82
C ASP A 34 -12.73 13.29 13.56
N PHE A 35 -12.08 12.95 12.45
CA PHE A 35 -11.73 11.59 12.10
C PHE A 35 -10.29 11.28 12.50
N GLY A 36 -10.06 10.06 12.94
CA GLY A 36 -8.74 9.56 13.31
C GLY A 36 -8.65 8.05 13.18
N ILE A 37 -7.44 7.53 13.31
CA ILE A 37 -7.19 6.10 13.48
C ILE A 37 -7.18 5.82 14.98
N TRP A 38 -8.05 4.91 15.42
CA TRP A 38 -8.22 4.58 16.83
C TRP A 38 -7.69 3.17 17.08
N TYR A 39 -6.72 3.05 17.99
CA TYR A 39 -6.16 1.76 18.34
C TYR A 39 -6.88 1.19 19.56
N SER A 40 -7.18 -0.10 19.51
CA SER A 40 -7.66 -0.90 20.62
C SER A 40 -6.66 -2.03 20.90
N LYS A 41 -6.73 -2.60 22.11
CA LYS A 41 -5.90 -3.73 22.47
C LYS A 41 -6.18 -4.90 21.51
N SER A 42 -5.12 -5.45 20.93
CA SER A 42 -5.16 -6.52 19.94
C SER A 42 -3.92 -7.42 20.10
N ASP A 43 -3.80 -8.45 19.27
CA ASP A 43 -2.65 -9.35 19.27
C ASP A 43 -1.35 -8.71 18.76
N GLY A 44 -1.44 -7.49 18.21
CA GLY A 44 -0.29 -6.75 17.69
C GLY A 44 0.38 -7.44 16.52
N LYS A 45 -0.35 -8.24 15.73
CA LYS A 45 0.19 -8.82 14.51
C LYS A 45 0.27 -7.80 13.40
N VAL A 46 1.32 -7.89 12.60
CA VAL A 46 1.49 -7.06 11.41
C VAL A 46 0.88 -7.76 10.21
N GLU A 47 0.03 -7.04 9.48
CA GLU A 47 -0.47 -7.45 8.17
C GLU A 47 -0.35 -6.28 7.19
N GLY A 48 -0.17 -6.60 5.91
CA GLY A 48 -0.01 -5.60 4.86
C GLY A 48 -0.90 -5.87 3.66
N PHE A 49 -1.29 -4.80 2.97
CA PHE A 49 -1.98 -4.82 1.69
C PHE A 49 -1.13 -4.05 0.68
N VAL A 50 -1.05 -4.55 -0.55
CA VAL A 50 -0.23 -3.97 -1.63
C VAL A 50 -0.97 -3.99 -2.96
N ASP A 51 -0.90 -2.88 -3.69
CA ASP A 51 -1.54 -2.67 -5.00
C ASP A 51 -0.69 -1.75 -5.89
N SER A 52 -0.99 -1.74 -7.18
CA SER A 52 -0.47 -0.80 -8.17
C SER A 52 -1.48 -0.42 -9.26
N ASP A 53 -1.53 0.85 -9.66
CA ASP A 53 -2.41 1.33 -10.73
C ASP A 53 -1.75 1.25 -12.13
N TRP A 54 -1.27 0.08 -12.55
CA TRP A 54 -0.47 -0.12 -13.78
C TRP A 54 -0.70 0.92 -14.90
N ALA A 55 0.38 1.64 -15.25
CA ALA A 55 0.37 2.73 -16.24
C ALA A 55 -0.58 3.91 -15.94
N GLY A 56 -0.90 4.15 -14.66
CA GLY A 56 -1.85 5.18 -14.24
C GLY A 56 -1.38 6.63 -14.42
N SER A 57 -0.08 6.86 -14.61
CA SER A 57 0.44 8.17 -14.99
C SER A 57 0.31 8.39 -16.50
N ILE A 58 -0.50 9.37 -16.92
CA ILE A 58 -0.70 9.70 -18.34
C ILE A 58 0.58 10.26 -18.97
N ASP A 59 1.40 10.98 -18.20
CA ASP A 59 2.58 11.70 -18.71
C ASP A 59 3.74 10.76 -19.09
N ASP A 60 3.93 9.68 -18.33
CA ASP A 60 5.10 8.79 -18.46
C ASP A 60 4.79 7.30 -18.36
N SER A 61 3.49 6.94 -18.33
CA SER A 61 3.00 5.55 -18.21
C SER A 61 3.57 4.79 -17.01
N LYS A 62 4.06 5.50 -15.99
CA LYS A 62 4.53 4.87 -14.75
C LYS A 62 3.37 4.56 -13.83
N SER A 63 3.44 3.38 -13.22
CA SER A 63 2.52 2.96 -12.17
C SER A 63 2.81 3.70 -10.86
N THR A 64 1.86 3.65 -9.94
CA THR A 64 1.93 4.11 -8.55
C THR A 64 1.82 2.89 -7.67
N THR A 65 2.86 2.66 -6.86
CA THR A 65 2.84 1.66 -5.79
C THR A 65 2.09 2.20 -4.59
N GLY A 66 1.13 1.43 -4.10
CA GLY A 66 0.44 1.65 -2.84
C GLY A 66 0.66 0.46 -1.90
N TYR A 67 0.94 0.73 -0.64
CA TYR A 67 0.85 -0.29 0.40
C TYR A 67 0.38 0.31 1.71
N VAL A 68 -0.24 -0.51 2.55
CA VAL A 68 -0.63 -0.16 3.91
C VAL A 68 -0.37 -1.33 4.85
N PHE A 69 0.07 -1.04 6.06
CA PHE A 69 0.33 -1.98 7.13
C PHE A 69 -0.54 -1.66 8.34
N SER A 70 -1.18 -2.69 8.88
CA SER A 70 -1.87 -2.68 10.16
C SER A 70 -1.03 -3.32 11.24
N LEU A 71 -1.25 -2.85 12.47
CA LEU A 71 -0.78 -3.49 13.69
C LEU A 71 -2.02 -3.79 14.53
N GLY A 72 -2.47 -5.04 14.46
CA GLY A 72 -3.73 -5.47 15.07
C GLY A 72 -4.93 -4.63 14.63
N SER A 73 -5.42 -3.74 15.49
CA SER A 73 -6.70 -3.05 15.30
C SER A 73 -6.71 -1.89 14.30
N GLY A 74 -5.55 -1.42 13.82
CA GLY A 74 -5.48 -0.20 13.02
C GLY A 74 -4.24 -0.09 12.14
N VAL A 75 -4.35 0.71 11.08
CA VAL A 75 -3.22 0.99 10.17
C VAL A 75 -2.24 1.96 10.82
N PHE A 76 -0.93 1.76 10.61
CA PHE A 76 0.09 2.63 11.20
C PHE A 76 1.18 3.06 10.21
N SER A 77 1.35 2.33 9.11
CA SER A 77 2.37 2.61 8.08
C SER A 77 1.76 2.45 6.70
N TRP A 78 2.05 3.37 5.79
CA TRP A 78 1.48 3.39 4.45
C TRP A 78 2.38 4.13 3.47
N ASN A 79 2.18 3.90 2.18
CA ASN A 79 2.90 4.61 1.13
C ASN A 79 2.07 4.73 -0.15
N SER A 80 2.30 5.81 -0.89
CA SER A 80 1.75 6.05 -2.22
C SER A 80 2.81 6.74 -3.06
N LYS A 81 3.53 5.95 -3.88
CA LYS A 81 4.72 6.42 -4.60
C LYS A 81 4.66 6.02 -6.07
N LYS A 82 4.93 6.99 -6.98
CA LYS A 82 5.15 6.68 -8.40
C LYS A 82 6.36 5.77 -8.54
N GLN A 83 6.24 4.67 -9.27
CA GLN A 83 7.34 3.76 -9.56
C GLN A 83 8.40 4.48 -10.37
N ASP A 84 9.67 4.13 -10.16
CA ASP A 84 10.78 4.73 -10.88
C ASP A 84 10.90 4.18 -12.32
N VAL A 85 10.44 2.94 -12.52
CA VAL A 85 10.46 2.19 -13.78
C VAL A 85 9.07 2.14 -14.44
N VAL A 86 9.04 2.04 -15.76
CA VAL A 86 7.81 1.79 -16.53
C VAL A 86 7.59 0.28 -16.63
N ALA A 87 6.61 -0.22 -15.87
CA ALA A 87 6.27 -1.64 -15.87
C ALA A 87 5.61 -2.06 -17.19
N GLN A 88 6.09 -3.17 -17.76
CA GLN A 88 5.59 -3.66 -19.06
C GLN A 88 4.31 -4.51 -18.94
N SER A 89 3.83 -4.77 -17.72
CA SER A 89 2.55 -5.44 -17.46
C SER A 89 2.03 -5.08 -16.06
N SER A 90 0.74 -5.32 -15.83
CA SER A 90 0.16 -5.17 -14.49
C SER A 90 0.82 -6.08 -13.47
N ALA A 91 1.13 -7.32 -13.84
CA ALA A 91 1.83 -8.24 -12.96
C ALA A 91 3.23 -7.74 -12.57
N GLU A 92 3.93 -7.06 -13.48
CA GLU A 92 5.24 -6.46 -13.19
C GLU A 92 5.12 -5.22 -12.28
N ALA A 93 4.09 -4.39 -12.47
CA ALA A 93 3.82 -3.25 -11.60
C ALA A 93 3.49 -3.70 -10.17
N GLU A 94 2.62 -4.71 -10.04
CA GLU A 94 2.26 -5.34 -8.77
C GLU A 94 3.46 -5.97 -8.09
N TYR A 95 4.31 -6.64 -8.87
CA TYR A 95 5.54 -7.22 -8.37
C TYR A 95 6.49 -6.16 -7.79
N VAL A 96 6.66 -5.04 -8.49
CA VAL A 96 7.45 -3.90 -8.00
C VAL A 96 6.86 -3.32 -6.71
N ALA A 97 5.53 -3.27 -6.61
CA ALA A 97 4.85 -2.84 -5.40
C ALA A 97 5.06 -3.82 -4.24
N ALA A 98 4.90 -5.12 -4.48
CA ALA A 98 5.12 -6.19 -3.52
C ALA A 98 6.56 -6.17 -3.00
N ALA A 99 7.57 -5.94 -3.84
CA ALA A 99 8.97 -5.83 -3.41
C ALA A 99 9.18 -4.66 -2.43
N ALA A 100 8.54 -3.52 -2.70
CA ALA A 100 8.61 -2.37 -1.80
C ALA A 100 7.90 -2.64 -0.47
N ALA A 101 6.75 -3.33 -0.51
CA ALA A 101 6.02 -3.74 0.69
C ALA A 101 6.81 -4.77 1.51
N SER A 102 7.45 -5.77 0.89
CA SER A 102 8.29 -6.76 1.59
C SER A 102 9.46 -6.09 2.33
N ASN A 103 10.13 -5.13 1.70
CA ASN A 103 11.18 -4.37 2.36
C ASN A 103 10.66 -3.59 3.58
N GLN A 104 9.48 -2.97 3.45
CA GLN A 104 8.83 -2.28 4.56
C GLN A 104 8.44 -3.24 5.68
N ALA A 105 7.92 -4.42 5.36
CA ALA A 105 7.56 -5.46 6.34
C ALA A 105 8.79 -5.93 7.12
N ILE A 106 9.91 -6.22 6.45
CA ILE A 106 11.18 -6.59 7.10
C ILE A 106 11.66 -5.48 8.03
N TRP A 107 11.60 -4.22 7.58
CA TRP A 107 11.98 -3.08 8.41
C TRP A 107 11.09 -2.95 9.65
N VAL A 108 9.76 -3.04 9.48
CA VAL A 108 8.79 -3.03 10.59
C VAL A 108 9.09 -4.16 11.58
N ARG A 109 9.33 -5.38 11.11
CA ARG A 109 9.66 -6.54 11.97
C ARG A 109 10.91 -6.30 12.82
N LYS A 110 11.93 -5.66 12.24
CA LYS A 110 13.16 -5.27 12.97
C LYS A 110 12.84 -4.25 14.07
N VAL A 111 12.10 -3.19 13.74
CA VAL A 111 11.66 -2.18 14.73
C VAL A 111 10.85 -2.81 15.85
N LEU A 112 9.93 -3.73 15.53
CA LEU A 112 9.13 -4.42 16.55
C LEU A 112 9.99 -5.35 17.42
N THR A 113 10.98 -6.01 16.85
CA THR A 113 11.97 -6.80 17.60
C THR A 113 12.73 -5.93 18.60
N ASP A 114 13.19 -4.75 18.18
CA ASP A 114 13.89 -3.80 19.07
C ASP A 114 12.98 -3.30 20.20
N LEU A 115 11.66 -3.24 19.96
CA LEU A 115 10.63 -2.92 20.95
C LEU A 115 10.15 -4.14 21.76
N SER A 116 10.87 -5.26 21.70
CA SER A 116 10.53 -6.52 22.39
C SER A 116 9.17 -7.13 22.00
N HIS A 117 8.66 -6.82 20.80
CA HIS A 117 7.41 -7.35 20.24
C HIS A 117 7.67 -8.21 18.99
N VAL A 118 8.34 -9.35 19.20
CA VAL A 118 8.79 -10.23 18.12
C VAL A 118 7.60 -10.85 17.36
N GLN A 119 7.64 -10.74 16.03
CA GLN A 119 6.66 -11.36 15.14
C GLN A 119 7.12 -12.76 14.76
N MET A 120 6.55 -13.81 15.38
CA MET A 120 6.97 -15.19 15.12
C MET A 120 6.56 -15.68 13.73
N GLU A 121 5.35 -15.35 13.31
CA GLU A 121 4.81 -15.74 12.00
C GLU A 121 5.25 -14.76 10.90
N PRO A 122 5.31 -15.22 9.63
CA PRO A 122 5.55 -14.33 8.50
C PRO A 122 4.49 -13.22 8.41
N THR A 123 4.92 -12.03 7.99
CA THR A 123 3.99 -10.92 7.74
C THR A 123 3.20 -11.20 6.48
N VAL A 124 1.88 -11.32 6.58
CA VAL A 124 1.03 -11.55 5.41
C VAL A 124 0.95 -10.27 4.58
N LEU A 125 1.25 -10.38 3.29
CA LEU A 125 1.07 -9.33 2.29
C LEU A 125 -0.04 -9.74 1.31
N TRP A 126 -1.17 -9.06 1.41
CA TRP A 126 -2.35 -9.27 0.55
C TRP A 126 -2.19 -8.54 -0.78
N CYS A 127 -2.23 -9.30 -1.88
CA CYS A 127 -2.15 -8.82 -3.25
C CYS A 127 -3.28 -9.44 -4.08
N ASP A 128 -3.91 -8.68 -4.97
CA ASP A 128 -5.03 -9.16 -5.79
C ASP A 128 -4.60 -9.68 -7.17
N ASN A 129 -3.30 -9.64 -7.48
CA ASN A 129 -2.75 -10.12 -8.74
C ASN A 129 -2.10 -11.50 -8.59
N LYS A 130 -2.87 -12.54 -8.95
CA LYS A 130 -2.39 -13.94 -8.94
C LYS A 130 -1.15 -14.16 -9.81
N SER A 131 -1.02 -13.42 -10.91
CA SER A 131 0.15 -13.52 -11.79
C SER A 131 1.39 -12.99 -11.06
N ALA A 132 1.30 -11.85 -10.38
CA ALA A 132 2.39 -11.31 -9.57
C ALA A 132 2.80 -12.27 -8.43
N ILE A 133 1.83 -12.91 -7.77
CA ILE A 133 2.08 -13.92 -6.72
C ILE A 133 2.78 -15.16 -7.31
N SER A 134 2.30 -15.66 -8.45
CA SER A 134 2.92 -16.80 -9.14
C SER A 134 4.35 -16.49 -9.55
N ILE A 135 4.58 -15.28 -10.05
CA ILE A 135 5.88 -14.75 -10.47
C ILE A 135 6.85 -14.66 -9.27
N ALA A 136 6.36 -14.25 -8.10
CA ALA A 136 7.14 -14.28 -6.86
C ALA A 136 7.57 -15.71 -6.49
N LYS A 137 6.65 -16.69 -6.59
CA LYS A 137 6.87 -18.08 -6.16
C LYS A 137 7.67 -18.94 -7.16
N ASN A 138 7.63 -18.63 -8.46
CA ASN A 138 8.21 -19.48 -9.51
C ASN A 138 9.57 -18.98 -10.03
N PRO A 139 10.69 -19.71 -9.84
CA PRO A 139 12.02 -19.28 -10.24
C PRO A 139 12.28 -19.25 -11.75
N ILE A 140 11.41 -19.87 -12.56
CA ILE A 140 11.67 -20.18 -13.97
C ILE A 140 11.23 -19.05 -14.93
N GLN A 141 10.47 -18.04 -14.46
CA GLN A 141 9.96 -16.99 -15.34
C GLN A 141 10.86 -15.75 -15.42
N HIS A 142 11.51 -15.66 -16.59
CA HIS A 142 11.86 -14.45 -17.37
C HIS A 142 13.25 -13.84 -17.22
N GLY A 143 13.96 -13.78 -18.35
CA GLY A 143 15.04 -12.82 -18.58
C GLY A 143 14.45 -11.43 -18.79
N ARG A 144 14.55 -10.57 -17.77
CA ARG A 144 14.30 -9.12 -17.87
C ARG A 144 15.36 -8.35 -17.10
N THR A 145 15.27 -7.01 -17.16
CA THR A 145 16.31 -6.07 -16.71
C THR A 145 16.81 -6.32 -15.29
N LYS A 146 18.11 -6.07 -15.05
CA LYS A 146 18.80 -6.37 -13.78
C LYS A 146 18.07 -5.86 -12.53
N HIS A 147 17.49 -4.66 -12.59
CA HIS A 147 16.76 -4.06 -11.46
C HIS A 147 15.53 -4.89 -11.05
N ILE A 148 14.79 -5.41 -12.02
CA ILE A 148 13.64 -6.28 -11.76
C ILE A 148 14.12 -7.60 -11.16
N ASN A 149 15.21 -8.17 -11.67
CA ASN A 149 15.80 -9.40 -11.13
C ASN A 149 16.25 -9.26 -9.66
N VAL A 150 16.80 -8.11 -9.27
CA VAL A 150 17.16 -7.87 -7.86
C VAL A 150 15.94 -7.89 -6.96
N LYS A 151 14.85 -7.24 -7.37
CA LYS A 151 13.57 -7.29 -6.64
C LYS A 151 13.02 -8.71 -6.57
N PHE A 152 13.17 -9.47 -7.67
CA PHE A 152 12.87 -10.91 -7.75
C PHE A 152 13.49 -11.73 -6.64
N HIS A 153 14.81 -11.59 -6.49
CA HIS A 153 15.53 -12.32 -5.46
C HIS A 153 15.13 -11.86 -4.05
N ALA A 154 14.93 -10.56 -3.84
CA ALA A 154 14.60 -10.01 -2.53
C ALA A 154 13.27 -10.56 -1.96
N ILE A 155 12.19 -10.60 -2.73
CA ILE A 155 10.91 -11.14 -2.23
C ILE A 155 11.05 -12.64 -1.93
N ARG A 156 11.70 -13.40 -2.81
CA ARG A 156 11.86 -14.85 -2.63
C ARG A 156 12.68 -15.18 -1.41
N GLU A 157 13.75 -14.44 -1.17
CA GLU A 157 14.56 -14.58 0.02
C GLU A 157 13.74 -14.28 1.27
N ALA A 158 12.93 -13.21 1.25
CA ALA A 158 12.04 -12.87 2.36
C ALA A 158 10.97 -13.94 2.62
N GLU A 159 10.36 -14.54 1.58
CA GLU A 159 9.42 -15.65 1.75
C GLU A 159 10.12 -16.92 2.27
N LYS A 160 11.32 -17.23 1.74
CA LYS A 160 12.11 -18.40 2.17
C LYS A 160 12.56 -18.28 3.63
N ASN A 161 12.90 -17.08 4.09
CA ASN A 161 13.30 -16.81 5.46
C ASN A 161 12.12 -16.75 6.43
N GLY A 162 10.88 -16.79 5.92
CA GLY A 162 9.67 -16.67 6.75
C GLY A 162 9.43 -15.23 7.25
N ASP A 163 10.01 -14.21 6.62
CA ASP A 163 9.79 -12.82 7.00
C ASP A 163 8.43 -12.31 6.51
N VAL A 164 8.05 -12.72 5.30
CA VAL A 164 6.81 -12.31 4.62
C VAL A 164 6.15 -13.49 3.94
N GLN A 165 4.85 -13.39 3.70
CA GLN A 165 4.09 -14.36 2.92
C GLN A 165 3.13 -13.64 1.97
N LEU A 166 3.29 -13.83 0.66
CA LEU A 166 2.37 -13.26 -0.33
C LEU A 166 1.12 -14.13 -0.48
N MET A 167 -0.03 -13.51 -0.19
CA MET A 167 -1.35 -14.14 -0.21
C MET A 167 -2.30 -13.39 -1.13
N TYR A 168 -3.19 -14.15 -1.76
CA TYR A 168 -4.20 -13.59 -2.66
C TYR A 168 -5.38 -13.02 -1.87
N CYS A 169 -5.78 -11.79 -2.15
CA CYS A 169 -7.08 -11.23 -1.74
C CYS A 169 -7.92 -10.86 -2.96
N ARG A 170 -9.22 -10.71 -2.80
CA ARG A 170 -10.07 -10.21 -3.89
C ARG A 170 -9.85 -8.71 -4.07
N SER A 171 -10.01 -8.19 -5.29
CA SER A 171 -9.85 -6.75 -5.56
C SER A 171 -10.82 -5.89 -4.75
N GLU A 172 -12.01 -6.40 -4.40
CA GLU A 172 -12.96 -5.69 -3.54
C GLU A 172 -12.48 -5.53 -2.09
N GLU A 173 -11.57 -6.40 -1.65
CA GLU A 173 -10.96 -6.44 -0.32
C GLU A 173 -9.61 -5.71 -0.28
N GLN A 174 -9.09 -5.28 -1.44
CA GLN A 174 -7.80 -4.63 -1.56
C GLN A 174 -7.80 -3.24 -0.91
N LEU A 175 -7.20 -3.12 0.27
CA LEU A 175 -7.15 -1.85 1.00
C LEU A 175 -6.16 -0.85 0.38
N ALA A 176 -5.15 -1.32 -0.35
CA ALA A 176 -4.14 -0.45 -0.96
C ALA A 176 -4.66 0.35 -2.17
N ASP A 177 -5.85 0.01 -2.71
CA ASP A 177 -6.51 0.73 -3.81
C ASP A 177 -6.64 2.24 -3.56
N ILE A 178 -6.92 2.64 -2.31
CA ILE A 178 -7.06 4.05 -1.92
C ILE A 178 -5.73 4.84 -2.02
N LEU A 179 -4.61 4.13 -2.18
CA LEU A 179 -3.26 4.68 -2.28
C LEU A 179 -2.73 4.69 -3.72
N THR A 180 -3.36 3.98 -4.64
CA THR A 180 -2.87 3.83 -6.02
C THR A 180 -3.70 4.62 -7.02
N LYS A 181 -5.01 4.78 -6.80
CA LYS A 181 -5.92 5.38 -7.78
C LYS A 181 -6.98 6.29 -7.15
N ALA A 182 -7.58 7.11 -7.99
CA ALA A 182 -8.75 7.90 -7.61
C ALA A 182 -10.00 7.00 -7.57
N LEU A 183 -10.74 7.04 -6.47
CA LEU A 183 -11.90 6.17 -6.24
C LEU A 183 -13.22 6.94 -6.24
N PRO A 184 -14.33 6.31 -6.66
CA PRO A 184 -15.68 6.82 -6.41
C PRO A 184 -15.92 7.04 -4.91
N SER A 185 -16.75 8.03 -4.57
CA SER A 185 -17.00 8.45 -3.18
C SER A 185 -17.39 7.27 -2.26
N ALA A 186 -18.27 6.38 -2.73
CA ALA A 186 -18.70 5.21 -1.97
C ALA A 186 -17.54 4.28 -1.62
N LYS A 187 -16.73 3.87 -2.61
CA LYS A 187 -15.58 2.98 -2.40
C LYS A 187 -14.49 3.65 -1.56
N PHE A 188 -14.24 4.95 -1.78
CA PHE A 188 -13.31 5.72 -0.96
C PHE A 188 -13.72 5.71 0.52
N ASN A 189 -15.00 5.95 0.81
CA ASN A 189 -15.51 5.96 2.19
C ASN A 189 -15.47 4.58 2.85
N GLU A 190 -15.77 3.53 2.08
CA GLU A 190 -15.65 2.13 2.52
C GLU A 190 -14.19 1.82 2.91
N LEU A 191 -13.23 2.04 1.99
CA LEU A 191 -11.83 1.74 2.23
C LEU A 191 -11.25 2.60 3.35
N ARG A 192 -11.55 3.90 3.39
CA ARG A 192 -11.16 4.81 4.48
C ARG A 192 -11.60 4.27 5.85
N SER A 193 -12.83 3.76 5.93
CA SER A 193 -13.36 3.18 7.17
C SER A 193 -12.68 1.86 7.53
N LYS A 194 -12.38 1.00 6.54
CA LYS A 194 -11.61 -0.24 6.72
C LYS A 194 -10.15 0.01 7.14
N LEU A 195 -9.56 1.12 6.72
CA LEU A 195 -8.26 1.59 7.23
C LEU A 195 -8.34 2.08 8.69
N GLY A 196 -9.52 2.12 9.30
CA GLY A 196 -9.71 2.59 10.67
C GLY A 196 -9.80 4.11 10.81
N VAL A 197 -9.81 4.87 9.70
CA VAL A 197 -10.04 6.32 9.74
C VAL A 197 -11.53 6.55 9.97
N LEU A 198 -11.92 6.77 11.21
CA LEU A 198 -13.32 6.86 11.65
C LEU A 198 -13.53 8.12 12.47
N LYS A 199 -14.76 8.64 12.44
CA LYS A 199 -15.18 9.72 13.32
C LYS A 199 -15.08 9.24 14.77
N LYS A 200 -14.55 10.07 15.65
CA LYS A 200 -14.42 9.76 17.08
C LYS A 200 -15.78 9.35 17.67
N SER A 201 -15.96 8.07 18.01
CA SER A 201 -17.06 7.63 18.85
C SER A 201 -16.51 7.43 20.26
N PHE A 202 -16.76 8.38 21.16
CA PHE A 202 -16.63 8.08 22.58
C PHE A 202 -17.74 7.08 22.92
N LYS A 203 -17.38 5.82 23.16
CA LYS A 203 -18.17 5.02 24.10
C LYS A 203 -17.51 5.26 25.44
N GLU A 204 -18.19 6.01 26.30
CA GLU A 204 -17.92 6.00 27.73
C GLU A 204 -18.18 4.57 28.19
N GLU A 205 -17.11 3.80 28.40
CA GLU A 205 -17.21 2.61 29.24
C GLU A 205 -17.23 3.12 30.69
N CYS A 206 -18.43 3.19 31.25
CA CYS A 206 -18.68 3.34 32.69
C CYS A 206 -18.22 2.09 33.44
#